data_AF-A0A842QEP4-F1
#
_entry.id   AF-A0A842QEP4-F1
#
_cell.length_a   1.000
_cell.length_b   1.000
_cell.length_c   1.000
_cell.angle_alpha   90.00
_cell.angle_beta   90.00
_cell.angle_gamma   90.00
#
_symmetry.space_group_name_H-M   'P 1'
#
loop_
_entity.id
_entity.type
_entity.pdbx_description
1 polymer ?
#
loop_
_entity_poly.entity_id
_entity_poly.type
_entity_poly.pdbx_seq_one_letter_code
_entity_poly.pdbx_strand_id
1 'polypeptide(L)'
;MKRDKLTICVISLLLVGVIPLSVFANSNTTNSIKNGLFLDKIMFHHLNGEEAIQALLDDEIQLIGYMIDPTLMPELEQSEGIEISETLRNGYGYITINCRKYPFNITAFRRALAFAIDKEAICEDVWVGKAEPLDSLVPKINPFSIEEDLTYHYYSANVTKGNELLDAAGFNDIDEDKYREAPNGDSFNVIVEVAESSEIAIGVGSIVEEALQSLGINGTSKPTDFYEYLNKLYFHHQDYDIAFMGESFSDFSVDWLADIPWPQYAGDSCHFPHFTNASYDSWKDQLLHNTTLEGVKEAAREMQEVWVYQSPEIICYETYEYSAYRNDRFVGFVNQVDRGVFSFWTSLQTHLREEQGGPYGGTLHRSFPLDVGTFNVFQQHCYGVEQYYELLYDSLLREGPDGYFIPWLAESYCIETHEDNEEVQPGYTRFTFNLVQNATWTDGSPLTAEDVSFSFNFFRDTVGNRFRYGLEEMKAAFAKTANTFVIEFNTTSYWHLHNIGTKPIIPKQVYNQLDPGEWNSYNLSPPEDEMITSGPYNVSDRLDDHYTEFSRNPNYFYQYNDGISTPQTTPPQFIVINPLAVGVLVTAVAGIVGGSVMWIREIRSMR
;
A
#
# COMPACT_ATOMS: atom_id res chain seq x y z
N MET A 1 -62.75 -41.78 24.96
CA MET A 1 -62.96 -42.95 24.09
C MET A 1 -61.79 -42.97 23.10
N LYS A 2 -60.87 -43.95 23.20
CA LYS A 2 -59.87 -44.49 22.21
C LYS A 2 -59.19 -43.51 21.21
N ARG A 3 -57.91 -43.56 20.82
CA ARG A 3 -56.71 -44.39 21.04
C ARG A 3 -55.59 -43.74 20.20
N ASP A 4 -54.36 -43.74 20.73
CA ASP A 4 -53.05 -43.95 20.07
C ASP A 4 -52.67 -43.22 18.76
N LYS A 5 -51.58 -42.42 18.79
CA LYS A 5 -50.30 -42.78 18.14
C LYS A 5 -49.15 -41.82 18.51
N LEU A 6 -48.20 -42.40 19.24
CA LEU A 6 -46.75 -42.19 19.26
C LEU A 6 -46.17 -41.21 18.20
N THR A 7 -45.46 -40.18 18.63
CA THR A 7 -44.39 -39.57 17.84
C THR A 7 -43.17 -39.39 18.74
N ILE A 8 -42.09 -40.01 18.30
CA ILE A 8 -40.79 -40.14 18.95
C ILE A 8 -40.10 -38.78 18.92
N CYS A 9 -39.76 -38.23 20.10
CA CYS A 9 -38.81 -37.13 20.21
C CYS A 9 -37.40 -37.69 19.97
N VAL A 10 -36.88 -37.54 18.76
CA VAL A 10 -35.43 -37.60 18.52
C VAL A 10 -34.88 -36.22 18.86
N ILE A 11 -34.33 -36.09 20.06
CA ILE A 11 -33.45 -34.96 20.39
C ILE A 11 -32.14 -35.24 19.65
N SER A 12 -32.00 -34.68 18.46
CA SER A 12 -30.71 -34.58 17.78
C SER A 12 -29.92 -33.46 18.46
N LEU A 13 -29.18 -33.82 19.50
CA LEU A 13 -28.06 -33.04 20.00
C LEU A 13 -27.00 -33.00 18.90
N LEU A 14 -27.08 -32.03 18.00
CA LEU A 14 -25.96 -31.65 17.14
C LEU A 14 -24.99 -30.86 18.01
N LEU A 15 -24.08 -31.58 18.66
CA LEU A 15 -22.75 -31.07 18.99
C LEU A 15 -22.11 -30.65 17.67
N VAL A 16 -22.31 -29.39 17.28
CA VAL A 16 -21.43 -28.75 16.30
C VAL A 16 -20.12 -28.55 17.06
N GLY A 17 -19.25 -29.56 17.00
CA GLY A 17 -17.85 -29.35 17.29
C GLY A 17 -17.39 -28.27 16.32
N VAL A 18 -17.00 -27.13 16.86
CA VAL A 18 -16.20 -26.15 16.13
C VAL A 18 -14.94 -26.90 15.74
N ILE A 19 -14.86 -27.34 14.48
CA ILE A 19 -13.61 -27.83 13.94
C ILE A 19 -12.85 -26.55 13.60
N PRO A 20 -11.71 -26.24 14.25
CA PRO A 20 -10.90 -25.10 13.84
C PRO A 20 -10.56 -25.29 12.35
N LEU A 21 -11.02 -24.37 11.52
CA LEU A 21 -10.69 -24.33 10.11
C LEU A 21 -9.26 -23.80 10.01
N SER A 22 -8.28 -24.68 9.86
CA SER A 22 -6.91 -24.29 9.54
C SER A 22 -6.78 -24.18 8.01
N VAL A 23 -6.47 -22.98 7.50
CA VAL A 23 -6.12 -22.79 6.08
C VAL A 23 -4.60 -22.81 5.96
N PHE A 24 -4.09 -23.67 5.08
CA PHE A 24 -2.65 -23.77 4.77
C PHE A 24 -2.38 -23.13 3.40
N ALA A 25 -1.52 -22.12 3.36
CA ALA A 25 -1.00 -21.58 2.12
C ALA A 25 0.32 -22.30 1.77
N ASN A 26 0.38 -22.94 0.60
CA ASN A 26 1.61 -23.46 -0.02
C ASN A 26 1.53 -23.21 -1.54
N SER A 27 2.52 -22.54 -2.12
CA SER A 27 2.54 -22.22 -3.54
C SER A 27 3.64 -23.02 -4.26
N ASN A 28 3.25 -23.91 -5.18
CA ASN A 28 4.20 -24.65 -6.02
C ASN A 28 4.83 -23.78 -7.14
N THR A 29 4.39 -22.52 -7.30
CA THR A 29 4.90 -21.55 -8.28
C THR A 29 6.05 -20.67 -7.75
N THR A 30 6.33 -20.64 -6.44
CA THR A 30 7.30 -19.71 -5.82
C THR A 30 8.76 -20.16 -5.83
N ASN A 31 9.05 -21.42 -6.14
CA ASN A 31 10.43 -21.91 -6.08
C ASN A 31 11.36 -21.28 -7.14
N SER A 32 10.83 -20.76 -8.24
CA SER A 32 11.66 -20.15 -9.29
C SER A 32 12.13 -18.75 -8.93
N ILE A 33 11.25 -17.90 -8.37
CA ILE A 33 11.57 -16.51 -8.03
C ILE A 33 12.42 -16.38 -6.76
N LYS A 34 12.40 -17.40 -5.90
CA LYS A 34 13.29 -17.51 -4.73
C LYS A 34 14.71 -17.93 -5.11
N ASN A 35 14.94 -18.46 -6.32
CA ASN A 35 16.28 -18.72 -6.83
C ASN A 35 16.84 -17.40 -7.36
N GLY A 36 17.89 -16.88 -6.74
CA GLY A 36 18.51 -15.62 -7.15
C GLY A 36 19.83 -15.37 -6.43
N LEU A 37 20.13 -14.08 -6.20
CA LEU A 37 21.35 -13.58 -5.56
C LEU A 37 22.61 -13.78 -6.44
N PHE A 38 22.48 -13.37 -7.70
CA PHE A 38 23.49 -13.55 -8.73
C PHE A 38 24.67 -12.57 -8.63
N LEU A 39 24.38 -11.29 -8.37
CA LEU A 39 25.40 -10.22 -8.34
C LEU A 39 26.28 -10.32 -7.09
N ASP A 40 27.56 -9.99 -7.24
CA ASP A 40 28.44 -9.81 -6.07
C ASP A 40 28.15 -8.49 -5.36
N LYS A 41 27.80 -7.46 -6.12
CA LYS A 41 27.62 -6.10 -5.62
C LYS A 41 26.49 -5.35 -6.32
N ILE A 42 25.93 -4.40 -5.59
CA ILE A 42 25.02 -3.39 -6.13
C ILE A 42 25.56 -2.03 -5.69
N MET A 43 25.73 -1.11 -6.64
CA MET A 43 26.23 0.23 -6.38
C MET A 43 25.13 1.25 -6.69
N PHE A 44 24.69 1.97 -5.67
CA PHE A 44 23.77 3.08 -5.81
C PHE A 44 24.58 4.38 -5.94
N HIS A 45 24.47 5.05 -7.07
CA HIS A 45 25.06 6.37 -7.32
C HIS A 45 24.01 7.45 -7.05
N HIS A 46 24.37 8.49 -6.32
CA HIS A 46 23.48 9.60 -5.95
C HIS A 46 23.33 10.63 -7.07
N LEU A 47 22.84 10.17 -8.22
CA LEU A 47 22.65 10.94 -9.46
C LEU A 47 21.16 11.21 -9.70
N ASN A 48 20.84 12.32 -10.35
CA ASN A 48 19.48 12.67 -10.74
C ASN A 48 19.42 13.44 -12.08
N GLY A 49 18.21 13.64 -12.60
CA GLY A 49 17.96 14.43 -13.81
C GLY A 49 18.87 14.04 -14.98
N GLU A 50 19.38 15.06 -15.67
CA GLU A 50 20.27 14.93 -16.84
C GLU A 50 21.56 14.13 -16.53
N GLU A 51 22.09 14.22 -15.31
CA GLU A 51 23.32 13.51 -14.93
C GLU A 51 23.12 11.99 -14.96
N ALA A 52 22.01 11.50 -14.41
CA ALA A 52 21.69 10.08 -14.43
C ALA A 52 21.37 9.58 -15.85
N ILE A 53 20.73 10.42 -16.68
CA ILE A 53 20.45 10.10 -18.09
C ILE A 53 21.78 9.91 -18.83
N GLN A 54 22.70 10.86 -18.70
CA GLN A 54 24.02 10.80 -19.34
C GLN A 54 24.81 9.57 -18.86
N ALA A 55 24.81 9.29 -17.55
CA ALA A 55 25.47 8.12 -17.00
C ALA A 55 24.90 6.79 -17.54
N LEU A 56 23.58 6.72 -17.80
CA LEU A 56 22.95 5.54 -18.40
C LEU A 56 23.35 5.39 -19.88
N LEU A 57 23.40 6.50 -20.62
CA LEU A 57 23.82 6.51 -22.03
C LEU A 57 25.28 6.07 -22.20
N ASP A 58 26.16 6.54 -21.30
CA ASP A 58 27.60 6.23 -21.30
C ASP A 58 27.95 4.84 -20.72
N ASP A 59 26.94 4.04 -20.33
CA ASP A 59 27.10 2.72 -19.67
C ASP A 59 27.88 2.79 -18.34
N GLU A 60 27.83 3.93 -17.65
CA GLU A 60 28.37 4.10 -16.28
C GLU A 60 27.40 3.53 -15.23
N ILE A 61 26.10 3.62 -15.50
CA ILE A 61 25.03 2.94 -14.76
C ILE A 61 24.17 2.09 -15.70
N GLN A 62 23.43 1.13 -15.14
CA GLN A 62 22.54 0.23 -15.89
C GLN A 62 21.06 0.39 -15.54
N LEU A 63 20.71 1.18 -14.53
CA LEU A 63 19.32 1.40 -14.11
C LEU A 63 19.17 2.78 -13.49
N ILE A 64 18.13 3.50 -13.89
CA ILE A 64 17.64 4.70 -13.21
C ILE A 64 16.55 4.29 -12.22
N GLY A 65 16.82 4.51 -10.93
CA GLY A 65 16.01 4.04 -9.81
C GLY A 65 14.95 5.02 -9.30
N TYR A 66 14.46 5.91 -10.13
CA TYR A 66 13.45 6.90 -9.75
C TYR A 66 12.64 7.31 -10.97
N MET A 67 11.51 7.97 -10.74
CA MET A 67 10.66 8.49 -11.80
C MET A 67 11.44 9.46 -12.70
N ILE A 68 11.62 9.07 -13.96
CA ILE A 68 12.25 9.94 -14.96
C ILE A 68 11.27 11.05 -15.32
N ASP A 69 11.76 12.29 -15.33
CA ASP A 69 11.00 13.43 -15.84
C ASP A 69 10.62 13.17 -17.31
N PRO A 70 9.33 13.21 -17.67
CA PRO A 70 8.89 13.00 -19.04
C PRO A 70 9.60 13.83 -20.10
N THR A 71 10.07 15.03 -19.75
CA THR A 71 10.80 15.92 -20.67
C THR A 71 12.17 15.36 -21.09
N LEU A 72 12.75 14.46 -20.29
CA LEU A 72 14.05 13.82 -20.55
C LEU A 72 13.90 12.45 -21.25
N MET A 73 12.68 11.92 -21.36
CA MET A 73 12.41 10.62 -21.99
C MET A 73 12.81 10.49 -23.47
N PRO A 74 12.63 11.51 -24.34
CA PRO A 74 12.88 11.34 -25.77
C PRO A 74 14.31 10.96 -26.15
N GLU A 75 15.29 11.29 -25.31
CA GLU A 75 16.70 10.92 -25.52
C GLU A 75 16.93 9.42 -25.27
N LEU A 76 16.27 8.87 -24.23
CA LEU A 76 16.34 7.45 -23.89
C LEU A 76 15.63 6.57 -24.90
N GLU A 77 14.46 7.00 -25.39
CA GLU A 77 13.65 6.25 -26.36
C GLU A 77 14.37 6.00 -27.69
N GLN A 78 15.35 6.84 -28.03
CA GLN A 78 16.13 6.74 -29.26
C GLN A 78 17.43 5.93 -29.11
N SER A 79 17.75 5.48 -27.90
CA SER A 79 19.03 4.89 -27.58
C SER A 79 19.03 3.36 -27.73
N GLU A 80 20.05 2.82 -28.39
CA GLU A 80 20.20 1.36 -28.52
C GLU A 80 20.61 0.72 -27.19
N GLY A 81 19.99 -0.42 -26.84
CA GLY A 81 20.33 -1.20 -25.63
C GLY A 81 19.71 -0.67 -24.33
N ILE A 82 18.92 0.40 -24.40
CA ILE A 82 18.12 0.93 -23.29
C ILE A 82 16.66 0.53 -23.48
N GLU A 83 16.04 0.08 -22.40
CA GLU A 83 14.61 -0.19 -22.32
C GLU A 83 13.98 0.72 -21.27
N ILE A 84 12.75 1.14 -21.54
CA ILE A 84 11.95 1.97 -20.65
C ILE A 84 10.81 1.10 -20.13
N SER A 85 10.73 1.01 -18.81
CA SER A 85 9.58 0.44 -18.11
C SER A 85 8.62 1.56 -17.73
N GLU A 86 7.34 1.27 -17.85
CA GLU A 86 6.23 2.13 -17.46
C GLU A 86 5.33 1.34 -16.52
N THR A 87 4.93 1.95 -15.40
CA THR A 87 3.87 1.44 -14.52
C THR A 87 3.01 2.59 -14.02
N LEU A 88 1.75 2.32 -13.68
CA LEU A 88 0.93 3.33 -13.00
C LEU A 88 1.41 3.48 -11.56
N ARG A 89 1.50 4.72 -11.09
CA ARG A 89 1.84 5.02 -9.70
C ARG A 89 0.67 4.61 -8.80
N ASN A 90 0.95 3.93 -7.70
CA ASN A 90 -0.02 3.76 -6.62
C ASN A 90 -0.20 5.08 -5.85
N GLY A 91 -0.82 6.07 -6.50
CA GLY A 91 -0.99 7.41 -5.98
C GLY A 91 -1.58 8.37 -7.02
N TYR A 92 -2.04 9.53 -6.56
CA TYR A 92 -2.76 10.47 -7.41
C TYR A 92 -2.51 11.93 -7.01
N GLY A 93 -2.88 12.85 -7.88
CA GLY A 93 -3.10 14.26 -7.52
C GLY A 93 -4.57 14.51 -7.22
N TYR A 94 -4.88 15.34 -6.23
CA TYR A 94 -6.25 15.61 -5.83
C TYR A 94 -6.46 17.04 -5.31
N ILE A 95 -7.71 17.47 -5.34
CA ILE A 95 -8.17 18.73 -4.78
C ILE A 95 -8.96 18.40 -3.51
N THR A 96 -8.57 19.00 -2.39
CA THR A 96 -9.30 18.86 -1.12
C THR A 96 -10.13 20.10 -0.83
N ILE A 97 -11.36 19.90 -0.37
CA ILE A 97 -12.35 20.96 -0.13
C ILE A 97 -12.74 20.96 1.35
N ASN A 98 -12.64 22.11 2.01
CA ASN A 98 -12.95 22.24 3.43
C ASN A 98 -14.46 22.11 3.70
N CYS A 99 -14.95 20.89 3.93
CA CYS A 99 -16.36 20.58 4.15
C CYS A 99 -16.90 21.10 5.50
N ARG A 100 -16.08 21.73 6.36
CA ARG A 100 -16.57 22.45 7.55
C ARG A 100 -16.97 23.89 7.25
N LYS A 101 -16.43 24.49 6.18
CA LYS A 101 -16.70 25.87 5.82
C LYS A 101 -17.93 25.94 4.91
N TYR A 102 -18.89 26.79 5.28
CA TYR A 102 -20.03 27.11 4.42
C TYR A 102 -19.56 28.09 3.33
N PRO A 103 -19.95 27.92 2.05
CA PRO A 103 -20.91 26.94 1.52
C PRO A 103 -20.31 25.62 0.99
N PHE A 104 -19.01 25.36 1.19
CA PHE A 104 -18.30 24.18 0.66
C PHE A 104 -18.77 22.84 1.26
N ASN A 105 -19.42 22.90 2.41
CA ASN A 105 -20.12 21.76 3.02
C ASN A 105 -21.32 21.26 2.19
N ILE A 106 -21.84 22.04 1.23
CA ILE A 106 -22.95 21.64 0.36
C ILE A 106 -22.45 20.70 -0.75
N THR A 107 -22.98 19.48 -0.80
CA THR A 107 -22.61 18.47 -1.81
C THR A 107 -22.79 18.97 -3.24
N ALA A 108 -23.83 19.75 -3.53
CA ALA A 108 -24.06 20.30 -4.87
C ALA A 108 -22.92 21.22 -5.34
N PHE A 109 -22.32 22.03 -4.45
CA PHE A 109 -21.16 22.86 -4.77
C PHE A 109 -19.96 22.00 -5.18
N ARG A 110 -19.61 21.02 -4.33
CA ARG A 110 -18.45 20.15 -4.56
C ARG A 110 -18.58 19.35 -5.84
N ARG A 111 -19.78 18.81 -6.10
CA ARG A 111 -20.07 18.08 -7.33
C ARG A 111 -20.09 18.97 -8.56
N ALA A 112 -20.60 20.19 -8.45
CA ALA A 112 -20.59 21.13 -9.56
C ALA A 112 -19.16 21.45 -9.97
N LEU A 113 -18.28 21.68 -8.99
CA LEU A 113 -16.85 21.85 -9.24
C LEU A 113 -16.22 20.60 -9.86
N ALA A 114 -16.52 19.40 -9.35
CA ALA A 114 -16.04 18.15 -9.93
C ALA A 114 -16.44 17.99 -11.40
N PHE A 115 -17.68 18.33 -11.77
CA PHE A 115 -18.10 18.32 -13.17
C PHE A 115 -17.45 19.42 -14.00
N ALA A 116 -17.08 20.56 -13.44
CA ALA A 116 -16.54 21.68 -14.21
C ALA A 116 -15.03 21.58 -14.46
N ILE A 117 -14.30 20.82 -13.63
CA ILE A 117 -12.87 20.58 -13.83
C ILE A 117 -12.66 19.63 -15.02
N ASP A 118 -11.77 20.02 -15.92
CA ASP A 118 -11.37 19.18 -17.05
C ASP A 118 -10.13 18.35 -16.67
N LYS A 119 -10.35 17.10 -16.27
CA LYS A 119 -9.26 16.19 -15.89
C LYS A 119 -8.49 15.66 -17.09
N GLU A 120 -9.14 15.55 -18.25
CA GLU A 120 -8.47 15.21 -19.50
C GLU A 120 -7.46 16.31 -19.85
N ALA A 121 -7.83 17.59 -19.74
CA ALA A 121 -6.90 18.70 -19.92
C ALA A 121 -5.76 18.69 -18.88
N ILE A 122 -6.02 18.34 -17.62
CA ILE A 122 -4.93 18.14 -16.63
C ILE A 122 -3.94 17.06 -17.12
N CYS A 123 -4.45 15.94 -17.64
CA CYS A 123 -3.60 14.85 -18.09
C CYS A 123 -2.84 15.17 -19.38
N GLU A 124 -3.51 15.82 -20.35
CA GLU A 124 -2.95 16.15 -21.66
C GLU A 124 -2.01 17.36 -21.61
N ASP A 125 -2.42 18.46 -20.98
CA ASP A 125 -1.70 19.73 -21.02
C ASP A 125 -0.70 19.88 -19.88
N VAL A 126 -1.07 19.49 -18.66
CA VAL A 126 -0.20 19.64 -17.47
C VAL A 126 0.79 18.47 -17.35
N TRP A 127 0.32 17.24 -17.61
CA TRP A 127 1.17 16.04 -17.57
C TRP A 127 1.69 15.59 -18.93
N VAL A 128 1.39 16.30 -20.02
CA VAL A 128 1.91 15.99 -21.37
C VAL A 128 1.56 14.55 -21.80
N GLY A 129 0.37 14.07 -21.42
CA GLY A 129 -0.12 12.72 -21.69
C GLY A 129 0.49 11.61 -20.81
N LYS A 130 1.13 11.97 -19.70
CA LYS A 130 1.84 11.05 -18.77
C LYS A 130 1.06 10.79 -17.47
N ALA A 131 -0.22 11.03 -17.52
CA ALA A 131 -1.17 10.71 -16.48
C ALA A 131 -2.50 10.31 -17.12
N GLU A 132 -3.34 9.63 -16.34
CA GLU A 132 -4.71 9.31 -16.71
C GLU A 132 -5.70 9.94 -15.74
N PRO A 133 -6.89 10.36 -16.21
CA PRO A 133 -7.96 10.79 -15.32
C PRO A 133 -8.33 9.69 -14.32
N LEU A 134 -8.63 10.12 -13.08
CA LEU A 134 -9.04 9.25 -11.98
C LEU A 134 -10.17 9.93 -11.17
N ASP A 135 -11.20 9.18 -10.82
CA ASP A 135 -12.31 9.62 -9.94
C ASP A 135 -12.27 8.94 -8.57
N SER A 136 -11.91 7.66 -8.56
CA SER A 136 -11.81 6.84 -7.37
C SER A 136 -10.72 7.36 -6.45
N LEU A 137 -11.01 7.29 -5.15
CA LEU A 137 -10.04 7.55 -4.10
C LEU A 137 -9.03 6.40 -3.97
N VAL A 138 -9.20 5.27 -4.67
CA VAL A 138 -8.20 4.20 -4.74
C VAL A 138 -7.62 4.16 -6.16
N PRO A 139 -6.28 4.31 -6.34
CA PRO A 139 -5.63 4.30 -7.67
C PRO A 139 -6.01 3.07 -8.52
N LYS A 140 -6.12 3.20 -9.85
CA LYS A 140 -6.50 2.09 -10.75
C LYS A 140 -5.61 0.88 -10.60
N ILE A 141 -4.32 1.08 -10.35
CA ILE A 141 -3.39 -0.03 -10.17
C ILE A 141 -3.71 -0.89 -8.93
N ASN A 142 -4.39 -0.33 -7.94
CA ASN A 142 -4.72 -1.03 -6.72
C ASN A 142 -5.91 -2.00 -6.93
N PRO A 143 -5.79 -3.30 -6.54
CA PRO A 143 -6.83 -4.32 -6.74
C PRO A 143 -8.18 -4.07 -6.02
N PHE A 144 -8.27 -3.08 -5.14
CA PHE A 144 -9.50 -2.63 -4.49
C PHE A 144 -10.17 -1.44 -5.19
N SER A 145 -9.55 -0.89 -6.24
CA SER A 145 -10.11 0.21 -7.00
C SER A 145 -11.41 -0.21 -7.68
N ILE A 146 -12.37 0.71 -7.68
CA ILE A 146 -13.61 0.58 -8.43
C ILE A 146 -13.64 1.49 -9.65
N GLU A 147 -12.52 2.10 -10.03
CA GLU A 147 -12.49 3.12 -11.09
C GLU A 147 -13.14 2.62 -12.38
N GLU A 148 -12.80 1.42 -12.84
CA GLU A 148 -13.39 0.81 -14.05
C GLU A 148 -14.87 0.39 -13.88
N ASP A 149 -15.34 0.28 -12.63
CA ASP A 149 -16.69 -0.11 -12.29
C ASP A 149 -17.62 1.08 -11.96
N LEU A 150 -17.10 2.30 -11.97
CA LEU A 150 -17.90 3.50 -11.71
C LEU A 150 -18.99 3.67 -12.77
N THR A 151 -20.20 4.01 -12.33
CA THR A 151 -21.35 4.18 -13.23
C THR A 151 -21.30 5.46 -14.06
N TYR A 152 -20.45 6.41 -13.68
CA TYR A 152 -20.20 7.67 -14.37
C TYR A 152 -18.84 8.22 -13.92
N HIS A 153 -18.27 9.10 -14.76
CA HIS A 153 -17.00 9.78 -14.49
C HIS A 153 -17.12 11.29 -14.57
N TYR A 154 -16.17 11.99 -13.95
CA TYR A 154 -15.97 13.45 -14.03
C TYR A 154 -14.77 13.82 -14.90
N TYR A 155 -14.40 13.00 -15.89
CA TYR A 155 -13.17 13.18 -16.67
C TYR A 155 -13.18 14.46 -17.52
N SER A 156 -14.15 14.60 -18.42
CA SER A 156 -14.29 15.79 -19.27
C SER A 156 -15.15 16.85 -18.59
N ALA A 157 -14.83 18.12 -18.82
CA ALA A 157 -15.62 19.23 -18.27
C ALA A 157 -17.07 19.23 -18.78
N ASN A 158 -18.01 19.31 -17.84
CA ASN A 158 -19.44 19.42 -18.03
C ASN A 158 -20.01 20.58 -17.18
N VAL A 159 -19.65 21.79 -17.59
CA VAL A 159 -20.08 23.05 -16.97
C VAL A 159 -21.60 23.19 -16.94
N THR A 160 -22.31 22.66 -17.95
CA THR A 160 -23.79 22.63 -17.94
C THR A 160 -24.32 21.85 -16.75
N LYS A 161 -23.78 20.65 -16.48
CA LYS A 161 -24.22 19.85 -15.35
C LYS A 161 -23.89 20.50 -14.01
N GLY A 162 -22.72 21.12 -13.91
CA GLY A 162 -22.34 21.88 -12.72
C GLY A 162 -23.30 23.05 -12.45
N ASN A 163 -23.66 23.83 -13.47
CA ASN A 163 -24.64 24.91 -13.34
C ASN A 163 -26.02 24.40 -12.91
N GLU A 164 -26.52 23.29 -13.48
CA GLU A 164 -27.79 22.68 -13.06
C GLU A 164 -27.80 22.33 -11.56
N LEU A 165 -26.68 21.81 -11.04
CA LEU A 165 -26.55 21.45 -9.63
C LEU A 165 -26.53 22.68 -8.73
N LEU A 166 -25.81 23.74 -9.12
CA LEU A 166 -25.75 25.01 -8.39
C LEU A 166 -27.11 25.70 -8.36
N ASP A 167 -27.78 25.81 -9.52
CA ASP A 167 -29.13 26.39 -9.65
C ASP A 167 -30.13 25.65 -8.74
N ALA A 168 -30.14 24.31 -8.80
CA ALA A 168 -31.04 23.48 -8.00
C ALA A 168 -30.77 23.58 -6.49
N ALA A 169 -29.52 23.84 -6.09
CA ALA A 169 -29.12 24.02 -4.70
C ALA A 169 -29.31 25.45 -4.20
N GLY A 170 -29.69 26.40 -5.07
CA GLY A 170 -29.98 27.78 -4.69
C GLY A 170 -28.80 28.73 -4.75
N PHE A 171 -27.68 28.35 -5.37
CA PHE A 171 -26.59 29.27 -5.65
C PHE A 171 -26.99 30.15 -6.84
N ASN A 172 -27.24 31.43 -6.59
CA ASN A 172 -27.72 32.35 -7.62
C ASN A 172 -26.97 33.67 -7.49
N ASP A 173 -26.68 34.30 -8.63
CA ASP A 173 -26.26 35.71 -8.67
C ASP A 173 -27.49 36.58 -8.37
N ILE A 174 -27.57 37.11 -7.15
CA ILE A 174 -28.71 37.91 -6.68
C ILE A 174 -28.47 39.42 -6.76
N ASP A 175 -27.21 39.85 -6.90
CA ASP A 175 -26.83 41.26 -6.94
C ASP A 175 -26.32 41.74 -8.32
N GLU A 176 -26.34 40.85 -9.31
CA GLU A 176 -25.96 41.06 -10.71
C GLU A 176 -24.45 41.37 -10.90
N ASP A 177 -23.59 40.89 -9.99
CA ASP A 177 -22.14 41.08 -10.06
C ASP A 177 -21.40 40.02 -10.92
N LYS A 178 -22.14 39.04 -11.48
CA LYS A 178 -21.73 37.87 -12.26
C LYS A 178 -21.29 36.66 -11.44
N TYR A 179 -21.22 36.77 -10.12
CA TYR A 179 -20.89 35.68 -9.23
C TYR A 179 -22.11 35.23 -8.44
N ARG A 180 -22.17 33.93 -8.13
CA ARG A 180 -23.29 33.35 -7.39
C ARG A 180 -23.07 33.52 -5.90
N GLU A 181 -24.09 33.97 -5.20
CA GLU A 181 -24.19 33.87 -3.75
C GLU A 181 -24.48 32.43 -3.30
N ALA A 182 -24.16 32.15 -2.05
CA ALA A 182 -24.56 30.93 -1.39
C ALA A 182 -26.10 30.88 -1.19
N PRO A 183 -26.69 29.70 -0.95
CA PRO A 183 -28.16 29.58 -0.80
C PRO A 183 -28.80 30.42 0.30
N ASN A 184 -28.03 30.90 1.27
CA ASN A 184 -28.50 31.82 2.31
C ASN A 184 -28.44 33.31 1.89
N GLY A 185 -27.92 33.62 0.71
CA GLY A 185 -27.73 34.96 0.17
C GLY A 185 -26.39 35.61 0.53
N ASP A 186 -25.49 34.91 1.21
CA ASP A 186 -24.15 35.43 1.50
C ASP A 186 -23.24 35.28 0.27
N SER A 187 -22.55 36.37 -0.10
CA SER A 187 -21.47 36.31 -1.08
C SER A 187 -20.27 35.56 -0.50
N PHE A 188 -19.55 34.85 -1.35
CA PHE A 188 -18.34 34.12 -0.96
C PHE A 188 -17.31 34.12 -2.09
N ASN A 189 -16.05 34.04 -1.72
CA ASN A 189 -14.92 33.85 -2.64
C ASN A 189 -14.22 32.54 -2.32
N VAL A 190 -13.52 31.98 -3.30
CA VAL A 190 -12.80 30.71 -3.19
C VAL A 190 -11.33 30.94 -3.50
N ILE A 191 -10.45 30.64 -2.54
CA ILE A 191 -9.01 30.58 -2.78
C ILE A 191 -8.60 29.12 -2.99
N VAL A 192 -7.95 28.85 -4.12
CA VAL A 192 -7.35 27.55 -4.42
C VAL A 192 -5.85 27.64 -4.13
N GLU A 193 -5.44 27.16 -2.95
CA GLU A 193 -4.02 27.15 -2.56
C GLU A 193 -3.28 26.05 -3.34
N VAL A 194 -2.17 26.41 -4.00
CA VAL A 194 -1.31 25.48 -4.74
C VAL A 194 0.16 25.74 -4.39
N ALA A 195 1.00 24.71 -4.46
CA ALA A 195 2.43 24.86 -4.19
C ALA A 195 3.11 25.72 -5.26
N GLU A 196 3.72 26.85 -4.87
CA GLU A 196 4.46 27.70 -5.81
C GLU A 196 5.72 27.04 -6.38
N SER A 197 6.20 25.98 -5.74
CA SER A 197 7.37 25.20 -6.16
C SER A 197 7.07 24.15 -7.23
N SER A 198 5.81 23.96 -7.65
CA SER A 198 5.40 22.92 -8.59
C SER A 198 4.62 23.48 -9.76
N GLU A 199 5.19 23.38 -10.97
CA GLU A 199 4.51 23.77 -12.21
C GLU A 199 3.24 22.93 -12.44
N ILE A 200 3.26 21.66 -12.03
CA ILE A 200 2.07 20.80 -12.04
C ILE A 200 0.97 21.38 -11.15
N ALA A 201 1.29 21.77 -9.92
CA ALA A 201 0.31 22.33 -8.99
C ALA A 201 -0.27 23.65 -9.50
N ILE A 202 0.57 24.51 -10.10
CA ILE A 202 0.15 25.77 -10.70
C ILE A 202 -0.76 25.53 -11.92
N GLY A 203 -0.41 24.56 -12.77
CA GLY A 203 -1.23 24.14 -13.92
C GLY A 203 -2.61 23.63 -13.50
N VAL A 204 -2.65 22.72 -12.52
CA VAL A 204 -3.92 22.23 -11.94
C VAL A 204 -4.72 23.38 -11.33
N GLY A 205 -4.08 24.25 -10.54
CA GLY A 205 -4.73 25.41 -9.93
C GLY A 205 -5.41 26.33 -10.95
N SER A 206 -4.77 26.56 -12.10
CA SER A 206 -5.31 27.36 -13.20
C SER A 206 -6.59 26.73 -13.79
N ILE A 207 -6.59 25.41 -14.02
CA ILE A 207 -7.76 24.68 -14.51
C ILE A 207 -8.91 24.72 -13.49
N VAL A 208 -8.61 24.64 -12.19
CA VAL A 208 -9.63 24.76 -11.13
C VAL A 208 -10.20 26.18 -11.05
N GLU A 209 -9.37 27.21 -11.22
CA GLU A 209 -9.82 28.60 -11.30
C GLU A 209 -10.77 28.80 -12.49
N GLU A 210 -10.41 28.31 -13.68
CA GLU A 210 -11.26 28.35 -14.86
C GLU A 210 -12.60 27.62 -14.64
N ALA A 211 -12.57 26.45 -14.00
CA ALA A 211 -13.76 25.70 -13.65
C ALA A 211 -14.68 26.51 -12.72
N LEU A 212 -14.14 27.13 -11.66
CA LEU A 212 -14.90 28.00 -10.74
C LEU A 212 -15.52 29.20 -11.49
N GLN A 213 -14.73 29.88 -12.32
CA GLN A 213 -15.22 31.03 -13.09
C GLN A 213 -16.31 30.63 -14.10
N SER A 214 -16.19 29.47 -14.74
CA SER A 214 -17.20 28.94 -15.68
C SER A 214 -18.55 28.62 -15.02
N LEU A 215 -18.53 28.35 -13.70
CA LEU A 215 -19.70 28.13 -12.87
C LEU A 215 -20.28 29.44 -12.30
N GLY A 216 -19.65 30.59 -12.57
CA GLY A 216 -20.00 31.86 -11.95
C GLY A 216 -19.64 31.91 -10.47
N ILE A 217 -18.57 31.24 -10.03
CA ILE A 217 -18.04 31.34 -8.66
C ILE A 217 -16.80 32.24 -8.69
N ASN A 218 -16.69 33.17 -7.73
CA ASN A 218 -15.53 34.03 -7.60
C ASN A 218 -14.34 33.25 -7.00
N GLY A 219 -13.62 32.54 -7.86
CA GLY A 219 -12.48 31.71 -7.51
C GLY A 219 -11.16 32.24 -8.07
N THR A 220 -10.08 32.09 -7.29
CA THR A 220 -8.71 32.44 -7.70
C THR A 220 -7.72 31.39 -7.24
N SER A 221 -6.81 30.96 -8.12
CA SER A 221 -5.65 30.17 -7.74
C SER A 221 -4.57 31.04 -7.12
N LYS A 222 -3.99 30.55 -6.03
CA LYS A 222 -2.97 31.25 -5.28
C LYS A 222 -1.77 30.32 -5.08
N PRO A 223 -0.69 30.52 -5.84
CA PRO A 223 0.60 29.94 -5.52
C PRO A 223 1.06 30.42 -4.14
N THR A 224 1.37 29.47 -3.27
CA THR A 224 1.79 29.71 -1.89
C THR A 224 2.95 28.78 -1.56
N ASP A 225 3.86 29.21 -0.68
CA ASP A 225 4.90 28.36 -0.13
C ASP A 225 4.30 27.05 0.46
N PHE A 226 4.90 25.92 0.11
CA PHE A 226 4.35 24.60 0.44
C PHE A 226 4.16 24.42 1.96
N TYR A 227 5.13 24.85 2.76
CA TYR A 227 5.06 24.69 4.21
C TYR A 227 4.09 25.69 4.84
N GLU A 228 3.92 26.89 4.27
CA GLU A 228 2.90 27.82 4.72
C GLU A 228 1.50 27.21 4.60
N TYR A 229 1.13 26.68 3.42
CA TYR A 229 -0.21 26.13 3.26
C TYR A 229 -0.37 24.75 3.92
N LEU A 230 0.71 23.94 4.04
CA LEU A 230 0.68 22.70 4.83
C LEU A 230 0.34 22.99 6.30
N ASN A 231 0.90 24.05 6.88
CA ASN A 231 0.55 24.49 8.23
C ASN A 231 -0.94 24.85 8.34
N LYS A 232 -1.53 25.44 7.30
CA LYS A 232 -2.98 25.72 7.26
C LYS A 232 -3.80 24.43 7.30
N LEU A 233 -3.43 23.44 6.49
CA LEU A 233 -4.11 22.14 6.41
C LEU A 233 -4.02 21.36 7.73
N TYR A 234 -2.82 21.24 8.31
CA TYR A 234 -2.55 20.37 9.46
C TYR A 234 -2.79 21.00 10.82
N PHE A 235 -2.55 22.31 11.00
CA PHE A 235 -2.53 22.92 12.33
C PHE A 235 -3.53 24.07 12.49
N HIS A 236 -3.99 24.64 11.37
CA HIS A 236 -4.99 25.69 11.35
C HIS A 236 -6.21 25.25 10.55
N HIS A 237 -6.77 24.07 10.90
CA HIS A 237 -7.93 23.33 10.34
C HIS A 237 -9.20 24.11 9.92
N GLN A 238 -9.14 25.44 9.86
CA GLN A 238 -10.19 26.38 9.50
C GLN A 238 -9.75 27.42 8.45
N ASP A 239 -8.46 27.55 8.13
CA ASP A 239 -7.94 28.66 7.32
C ASP A 239 -7.54 28.25 5.89
N TYR A 240 -8.40 27.48 5.24
CA TYR A 240 -8.31 27.22 3.81
C TYR A 240 -9.70 26.92 3.21
N ASP A 241 -9.87 27.19 1.91
CA ASP A 241 -11.09 26.89 1.16
C ASP A 241 -10.92 25.59 0.38
N ILE A 242 -9.96 25.61 -0.56
CA ILE A 242 -9.59 24.52 -1.44
C ILE A 242 -8.07 24.49 -1.52
N ALA A 243 -7.48 23.29 -1.55
CA ALA A 243 -6.05 23.10 -1.79
C ALA A 243 -5.80 21.94 -2.75
N PHE A 244 -4.69 22.02 -3.49
CA PHE A 244 -4.19 20.91 -4.29
C PHE A 244 -3.08 20.15 -3.54
N MET A 245 -3.17 18.81 -3.56
CA MET A 245 -2.22 17.91 -2.91
C MET A 245 -1.94 16.69 -3.82
N GLY A 246 -0.84 15.99 -3.52
CA GLY A 246 -0.56 14.67 -4.06
C GLY A 246 -0.54 13.64 -2.95
N GLU A 247 -0.93 12.41 -3.28
CA GLU A 247 -0.87 11.25 -2.38
C GLU A 247 -0.10 10.10 -3.03
N SER A 248 0.63 9.32 -2.24
CA SER A 248 1.30 8.09 -2.69
C SER A 248 1.20 7.02 -1.60
N PHE A 249 0.79 5.83 -1.99
CA PHE A 249 0.57 4.71 -1.07
C PHE A 249 1.71 3.71 -1.18
N SER A 250 2.18 3.23 -0.03
CA SER A 250 3.33 2.33 0.05
C SER A 250 3.02 0.89 -0.34
N ASP A 251 1.73 0.52 -0.32
CA ASP A 251 1.22 -0.82 -0.64
C ASP A 251 -0.25 -0.75 -1.11
N PHE A 252 -0.84 -1.92 -1.39
CA PHE A 252 -2.23 -2.01 -1.86
C PHE A 252 -3.30 -2.14 -0.76
N SER A 253 -2.97 -1.94 0.51
CA SER A 253 -3.98 -1.86 1.56
C SER A 253 -4.94 -0.69 1.34
N VAL A 254 -6.17 -0.86 1.83
CA VAL A 254 -7.21 0.18 1.80
C VAL A 254 -7.88 0.36 3.15
N ASP A 255 -7.29 -0.14 4.23
CA ASP A 255 -7.80 0.03 5.60
C ASP A 255 -7.86 1.51 6.02
N TRP A 256 -6.94 2.33 5.52
CA TRP A 256 -6.93 3.79 5.65
C TRP A 256 -8.22 4.48 5.18
N LEU A 257 -9.06 3.84 4.34
CA LEU A 257 -10.39 4.35 4.02
C LEU A 257 -11.25 4.55 5.28
N ALA A 258 -11.05 3.75 6.33
CA ALA A 258 -11.77 3.89 7.60
C ALA A 258 -11.27 5.05 8.46
N ASP A 259 -10.02 5.45 8.29
CA ASP A 259 -9.38 6.54 9.06
C ASP A 259 -9.79 7.92 8.53
N ILE A 260 -10.13 8.00 7.24
CA ILE A 260 -10.47 9.26 6.56
C ILE A 260 -11.57 10.05 7.29
N PRO A 261 -12.67 9.50 7.83
CA PRO A 261 -13.65 10.34 8.55
C PRO A 261 -13.56 10.28 10.08
N TRP A 262 -12.41 9.99 10.70
CA TRP A 262 -12.38 9.70 12.15
C TRP A 262 -12.06 10.91 13.09
N PRO A 263 -12.97 11.34 14.00
CA PRO A 263 -12.75 12.49 14.89
C PRO A 263 -11.79 12.27 16.08
N GLN A 264 -11.54 11.02 16.47
CA GLN A 264 -10.72 10.68 17.66
C GLN A 264 -9.21 10.94 17.51
N TYR A 265 -8.75 11.26 16.30
CA TYR A 265 -7.37 11.67 15.99
C TYR A 265 -7.31 13.09 15.44
N ALA A 266 -8.22 13.97 15.88
CA ALA A 266 -8.27 15.40 15.49
C ALA A 266 -7.02 16.24 15.90
N GLY A 267 -5.91 15.60 16.24
CA GLY A 267 -4.59 16.22 16.42
C GLY A 267 -3.49 15.68 15.50
N ASP A 268 -3.67 14.52 14.86
CA ASP A 268 -2.60 13.82 14.11
C ASP A 268 -3.03 13.28 12.73
N SER A 269 -4.30 13.41 12.32
CA SER A 269 -4.78 12.82 11.06
C SER A 269 -4.73 13.78 9.86
N CYS A 270 -4.28 13.25 8.72
CA CYS A 270 -4.26 13.84 7.37
C CYS A 270 -5.65 14.02 6.73
N HIS A 271 -6.73 14.09 7.52
CA HIS A 271 -8.09 14.31 7.01
C HIS A 271 -8.35 15.78 6.71
N PHE A 272 -7.82 16.25 5.60
CA PHE A 272 -7.97 17.63 5.16
C PHE A 272 -9.43 18.04 4.94
N PRO A 273 -10.29 17.29 4.22
CA PRO A 273 -11.59 17.82 3.81
C PRO A 273 -12.57 17.95 4.98
N HIS A 274 -12.27 17.37 6.15
CA HIS A 274 -13.13 17.40 7.34
C HIS A 274 -14.58 16.93 7.08
N PHE A 275 -14.72 16.02 6.13
CA PHE A 275 -15.97 15.43 5.69
C PHE A 275 -16.47 14.38 6.70
N THR A 276 -17.79 14.33 6.91
CA THR A 276 -18.46 13.28 7.69
C THR A 276 -19.71 12.82 6.94
N ASN A 277 -19.95 11.51 6.93
CA ASN A 277 -21.08 10.93 6.23
C ASN A 277 -21.47 9.59 6.84
N ALA A 278 -22.67 9.51 7.40
CA ALA A 278 -23.14 8.32 8.10
C ALA A 278 -23.20 7.05 7.23
N SER A 279 -23.44 7.19 5.92
CA SER A 279 -23.43 6.04 4.99
C SER A 279 -22.00 5.54 4.77
N TYR A 280 -21.05 6.43 4.51
CA TYR A 280 -19.63 6.08 4.43
C TYR A 280 -19.14 5.43 5.74
N ASP A 281 -19.45 6.06 6.88
CA ASP A 281 -19.01 5.62 8.20
C ASP A 281 -19.56 4.25 8.58
N SER A 282 -20.71 3.85 8.02
CA SER A 282 -21.34 2.56 8.32
C SER A 282 -20.57 1.33 7.81
N TRP A 283 -19.63 1.52 6.87
CA TRP A 283 -18.83 0.45 6.27
C TRP A 283 -17.49 0.20 6.97
N LYS A 284 -17.06 1.08 7.87
CA LYS A 284 -15.74 1.02 8.53
C LYS A 284 -15.49 -0.28 9.27
N ASP A 285 -16.46 -0.71 10.09
CA ASP A 285 -16.32 -1.95 10.87
C ASP A 285 -16.18 -3.17 9.96
N GLN A 286 -16.90 -3.18 8.83
CA GLN A 286 -16.77 -4.25 7.85
C GLN A 286 -15.42 -4.19 7.15
N LEU A 287 -14.94 -3.02 6.75
CA LEU A 287 -13.62 -2.86 6.15
C LEU A 287 -12.51 -3.35 7.10
N LEU A 288 -12.53 -2.92 8.36
CA LEU A 288 -11.45 -3.17 9.32
C LEU A 288 -11.49 -4.57 9.94
N HIS A 289 -12.67 -5.17 10.13
CA HIS A 289 -12.81 -6.38 10.96
C HIS A 289 -13.33 -7.62 10.23
N ASN A 290 -13.67 -7.50 8.93
CA ASN A 290 -14.05 -8.68 8.16
C ASN A 290 -12.85 -9.61 7.96
N THR A 291 -13.10 -10.92 7.99
CA THR A 291 -12.07 -11.96 7.84
C THR A 291 -11.89 -12.44 6.40
N THR A 292 -12.70 -11.94 5.47
CA THR A 292 -12.72 -12.37 4.07
C THR A 292 -12.41 -11.20 3.14
N LEU A 293 -11.59 -11.48 2.11
CA LEU A 293 -11.27 -10.49 1.08
C LEU A 293 -12.53 -9.95 0.39
N GLU A 294 -13.52 -10.79 0.11
CA GLU A 294 -14.77 -10.36 -0.54
C GLU A 294 -15.54 -9.36 0.32
N GLY A 295 -15.64 -9.60 1.62
CA GLY A 295 -16.32 -8.67 2.54
C GLY A 295 -15.58 -7.35 2.71
N VAL A 296 -14.24 -7.36 2.63
CA VAL A 296 -13.41 -6.14 2.60
C VAL A 296 -13.61 -5.39 1.27
N LYS A 297 -13.61 -6.09 0.13
CA LYS A 297 -13.84 -5.50 -1.20
C LYS A 297 -15.23 -4.86 -1.31
N GLU A 298 -16.26 -5.48 -0.75
CA GLU A 298 -17.61 -4.91 -0.67
C GLU A 298 -17.61 -3.58 0.10
N ALA A 299 -17.03 -3.56 1.30
CA ALA A 299 -16.96 -2.34 2.11
C ALA A 299 -16.14 -1.24 1.40
N ALA A 300 -14.97 -1.58 0.84
CA ALA A 300 -14.13 -0.64 0.11
C ALA A 300 -14.85 -0.04 -1.10
N ARG A 301 -15.59 -0.85 -1.87
CA ARG A 301 -16.42 -0.37 -2.99
C ARG A 301 -17.44 0.66 -2.54
N GLU A 302 -18.24 0.31 -1.54
CA GLU A 302 -19.34 1.18 -1.08
C GLU A 302 -18.81 2.51 -0.51
N MET A 303 -17.66 2.48 0.16
CA MET A 303 -16.97 3.68 0.64
C MET A 303 -16.51 4.56 -0.53
N GLN A 304 -15.86 3.98 -1.55
CA GLN A 304 -15.46 4.69 -2.77
C GLN A 304 -16.66 5.29 -3.52
N GLU A 305 -17.79 4.56 -3.66
CA GLU A 305 -19.01 5.07 -4.33
C GLU A 305 -19.59 6.30 -3.61
N VAL A 306 -19.68 6.23 -2.28
CA VAL A 306 -20.13 7.38 -1.48
C VAL A 306 -19.16 8.55 -1.64
N TRP A 307 -17.85 8.29 -1.65
CA TRP A 307 -16.83 9.33 -1.80
C TRP A 307 -16.94 10.05 -3.15
N VAL A 308 -16.94 9.31 -4.26
CA VAL A 308 -17.06 9.86 -5.62
C VAL A 308 -18.34 10.70 -5.77
N TYR A 309 -19.46 10.22 -5.22
CA TYR A 309 -20.71 10.96 -5.25
C TYR A 309 -20.68 12.24 -4.42
N GLN A 310 -20.06 12.20 -3.23
CA GLN A 310 -20.06 13.33 -2.29
C GLN A 310 -18.96 14.36 -2.59
N SER A 311 -17.93 13.96 -3.34
CA SER A 311 -16.80 14.77 -3.80
C SER A 311 -16.15 15.65 -2.72
N PRO A 312 -15.92 15.17 -1.47
CA PRO A 312 -15.18 15.97 -0.48
C PRO A 312 -13.74 16.23 -0.93
N GLU A 313 -13.19 15.30 -1.72
CA GLU A 313 -12.00 15.48 -2.53
C GLU A 313 -12.35 15.17 -3.98
N ILE A 314 -11.69 15.87 -4.90
CA ILE A 314 -11.79 15.65 -6.34
C ILE A 314 -10.44 15.11 -6.77
N ILE A 315 -10.35 13.79 -6.91
CA ILE A 315 -9.17 13.13 -7.45
C ILE A 315 -9.00 13.60 -8.90
N CYS A 316 -7.81 13.96 -9.34
CA CYS A 316 -7.60 14.59 -10.64
C CYS A 316 -7.03 13.59 -11.65
N TYR A 317 -5.99 12.87 -11.24
CA TYR A 317 -5.24 11.99 -12.13
C TYR A 317 -4.42 10.96 -11.36
N GLU A 318 -4.06 9.87 -12.03
CA GLU A 318 -3.03 8.90 -11.67
C GLU A 318 -1.86 9.04 -12.65
N THR A 319 -0.62 9.09 -12.15
CA THR A 319 0.56 9.31 -13.01
C THR A 319 1.25 8.01 -13.36
N TYR A 320 1.93 7.97 -14.50
CA TYR A 320 2.86 6.89 -14.79
C TYR A 320 4.23 7.15 -14.15
N GLU A 321 4.86 6.09 -13.65
CA GLU A 321 6.28 6.06 -13.28
C GLU A 321 7.10 5.43 -14.40
N TYR A 322 8.09 6.19 -14.87
CA TYR A 322 9.04 5.74 -15.89
C TYR A 322 10.38 5.42 -15.25
N SER A 323 10.93 4.26 -15.59
CA SER A 323 12.29 3.87 -15.24
C SER A 323 12.99 3.35 -16.48
N ALA A 324 14.30 3.62 -16.61
CA ALA A 324 15.07 3.20 -17.76
C ALA A 324 16.26 2.35 -17.33
N TYR A 325 16.56 1.32 -18.12
CA TYR A 325 17.60 0.37 -17.80
C TYR A 325 18.28 -0.18 -19.05
N ARG A 326 19.56 -0.55 -18.91
CA ARG A 326 20.34 -1.17 -19.98
C ARG A 326 20.14 -2.68 -19.95
N ASN A 327 19.68 -3.24 -21.06
CA ASN A 327 19.46 -4.68 -21.21
C ASN A 327 20.50 -5.36 -22.13
N ASP A 328 21.52 -4.64 -22.58
CA ASP A 328 22.58 -5.12 -23.47
C ASP A 328 23.60 -6.03 -22.77
N ARG A 329 23.94 -5.74 -21.51
CA ARG A 329 24.88 -6.52 -20.68
C ARG A 329 24.22 -7.31 -19.58
N PHE A 330 23.12 -6.81 -19.04
CA PHE A 330 22.37 -7.40 -17.94
C PHE A 330 21.00 -7.89 -18.41
N VAL A 331 20.51 -8.94 -17.76
CA VAL A 331 19.16 -9.51 -17.92
C VAL A 331 18.59 -9.80 -16.54
N GLY A 332 17.29 -10.10 -16.46
CA GLY A 332 16.63 -10.43 -15.19
C GLY A 332 16.12 -9.21 -14.41
N PHE A 333 15.96 -8.07 -15.07
CA PHE A 333 15.20 -6.94 -14.53
C PHE A 333 13.74 -7.36 -14.31
N VAL A 334 13.20 -7.07 -13.13
CA VAL A 334 11.85 -7.48 -12.74
C VAL A 334 11.00 -6.23 -12.52
N ASN A 335 10.00 -6.07 -13.38
CA ASN A 335 9.00 -5.03 -13.21
C ASN A 335 8.00 -5.46 -12.13
N GLN A 336 8.14 -4.88 -10.94
CA GLN A 336 7.18 -5.03 -9.86
C GLN A 336 6.03 -4.05 -10.08
N VAL A 337 4.79 -4.52 -9.90
CA VAL A 337 3.57 -3.78 -10.25
C VAL A 337 3.52 -2.36 -9.67
N ASP A 338 3.85 -2.17 -8.39
CA ASP A 338 3.76 -0.87 -7.70
C ASP A 338 5.07 -0.06 -7.68
N ARG A 339 6.22 -0.67 -8.02
CA ARG A 339 7.56 -0.05 -7.90
C ARG A 339 8.36 0.04 -9.20
N GLY A 340 7.83 -0.53 -10.27
CA GLY A 340 8.55 -0.62 -11.52
C GLY A 340 9.74 -1.60 -11.46
N VAL A 341 10.74 -1.35 -12.31
CA VAL A 341 11.97 -2.16 -12.35
C VAL A 341 12.96 -1.83 -11.22
N PHE A 342 12.81 -0.71 -10.52
CA PHE A 342 13.62 -0.40 -9.34
C PHE A 342 12.98 -1.08 -8.12
N SER A 343 13.28 -2.37 -7.96
CA SER A 343 12.65 -3.23 -6.96
C SER A 343 13.66 -4.16 -6.27
N PHE A 344 13.23 -4.75 -5.15
CA PHE A 344 13.95 -5.85 -4.51
C PHE A 344 14.17 -7.02 -5.49
N TRP A 345 13.17 -7.32 -6.31
CA TRP A 345 13.21 -8.44 -7.24
C TRP A 345 14.26 -8.25 -8.34
N THR A 346 14.39 -7.04 -8.88
CA THR A 346 15.49 -6.70 -9.79
C THR A 346 16.84 -6.91 -9.11
N SER A 347 16.97 -6.54 -7.84
CA SER A 347 18.22 -6.72 -7.08
C SER A 347 18.58 -8.21 -6.90
N LEU A 348 17.57 -9.09 -6.80
CA LEU A 348 17.76 -10.53 -6.60
C LEU A 348 17.98 -11.29 -7.91
N GLN A 349 17.33 -10.87 -9.00
CA GLN A 349 17.23 -11.59 -10.26
C GLN A 349 18.17 -11.08 -11.35
N THR A 350 18.59 -9.82 -11.29
CA THR A 350 19.44 -9.24 -12.34
C THR A 350 20.81 -9.90 -12.35
N HIS A 351 21.31 -10.22 -13.54
CA HIS A 351 22.61 -10.83 -13.74
C HIS A 351 23.21 -10.46 -15.10
N LEU A 352 24.52 -10.60 -15.22
CA LEU A 352 25.21 -10.50 -16.49
C LEU A 352 24.69 -11.58 -17.45
N ARG A 353 24.59 -11.26 -18.73
CA ARG A 353 24.37 -12.26 -19.77
C ARG A 353 25.52 -13.28 -19.77
N GLU A 354 25.25 -14.51 -20.20
CA GLU A 354 26.24 -15.59 -20.29
C GLU A 354 27.48 -15.18 -21.10
N GLU A 355 27.29 -14.48 -22.22
CA GLU A 355 28.38 -13.95 -23.05
C GLU A 355 29.23 -12.87 -22.36
N GLN A 356 28.73 -12.27 -21.27
CA GLN A 356 29.43 -11.27 -20.46
C GLN A 356 30.06 -11.88 -19.19
N GLY A 357 30.09 -13.22 -19.08
CA GLY A 357 30.65 -13.92 -17.92
C GLY A 357 29.63 -14.18 -16.80
N GLY A 358 28.34 -14.02 -17.08
CA GLY A 358 27.26 -14.37 -16.16
C GLY A 358 26.98 -15.87 -16.02
N PRO A 359 25.91 -16.24 -15.31
CA PRO A 359 25.00 -15.34 -14.61
C PRO A 359 25.56 -14.86 -13.26
N TYR A 360 26.71 -15.38 -12.80
CA TYR A 360 27.22 -15.09 -11.45
C TYR A 360 28.28 -14.00 -11.41
N GLY A 361 28.16 -13.17 -10.38
CA GLY A 361 29.08 -12.12 -10.03
C GLY A 361 28.83 -10.82 -10.76
N GLY A 362 29.81 -9.92 -10.66
CA GLY A 362 29.71 -8.57 -11.21
C GLY A 362 28.99 -7.59 -10.29
N THR A 363 28.95 -6.34 -10.75
CA THR A 363 28.37 -5.21 -10.02
C THR A 363 27.28 -4.58 -10.88
N LEU A 364 26.08 -4.42 -10.33
CA LEU A 364 25.04 -3.61 -10.95
C LEU A 364 25.16 -2.17 -10.46
N HIS A 365 25.41 -1.23 -11.37
CA HIS A 365 25.45 0.20 -11.06
C HIS A 365 24.07 0.79 -11.35
N ARG A 366 23.49 1.54 -10.41
CA ARG A 366 22.18 2.19 -10.57
C ARG A 366 22.14 3.57 -9.94
N SER A 367 21.35 4.49 -10.48
CA SER A 367 21.16 5.80 -9.86
C SER A 367 20.00 5.81 -8.89
N PHE A 368 20.16 6.55 -7.80
CA PHE A 368 19.09 6.88 -6.87
C PHE A 368 19.42 8.20 -6.15
N PRO A 369 18.56 9.23 -6.24
CA PRO A 369 18.92 10.61 -5.91
C PRO A 369 19.17 10.85 -4.42
N LEU A 370 18.66 9.97 -3.54
CA LEU A 370 18.74 10.17 -2.10
C LEU A 370 19.82 9.29 -1.47
N ASP A 371 20.62 9.90 -0.62
CA ASP A 371 21.43 9.21 0.36
C ASP A 371 20.52 8.54 1.40
N VAL A 372 20.92 7.37 1.91
CA VAL A 372 20.25 6.66 2.99
C VAL A 372 20.08 7.53 4.24
N GLY A 373 21.06 8.39 4.53
CA GLY A 373 21.08 9.36 5.64
C GLY A 373 21.24 8.74 7.05
N THR A 374 20.52 7.66 7.34
CA THR A 374 20.57 6.93 8.60
C THR A 374 20.38 5.44 8.36
N PHE A 375 21.12 4.57 9.04
CA PHE A 375 20.90 3.12 9.04
C PHE A 375 20.04 2.66 10.22
N ASN A 376 19.49 3.59 10.99
CA ASN A 376 18.43 3.29 11.93
C ASN A 376 17.10 3.04 11.21
N VAL A 377 16.70 1.77 11.14
CA VAL A 377 15.45 1.32 10.52
C VAL A 377 14.19 2.00 11.09
N PHE A 378 14.26 2.60 12.29
CA PHE A 378 13.14 3.30 12.91
C PHE A 378 13.07 4.81 12.61
N GLN A 379 14.10 5.41 12.03
CA GLN A 379 14.15 6.86 11.74
C GLN A 379 13.86 7.19 10.28
N GLN A 380 13.72 6.19 9.41
CA GLN A 380 13.44 6.45 8.01
C GLN A 380 11.96 6.74 7.75
N HIS A 381 11.68 7.78 6.96
CA HIS A 381 10.32 8.20 6.57
C HIS A 381 10.14 8.32 5.05
N CYS A 382 11.20 8.21 4.25
CA CYS A 382 11.09 8.33 2.80
C CYS A 382 10.89 6.97 2.11
N TYR A 383 9.86 6.87 1.26
CA TYR A 383 9.52 5.68 0.47
C TYR A 383 10.70 5.20 -0.38
N GLY A 384 11.39 6.11 -1.06
CA GLY A 384 12.49 5.73 -1.95
C GLY A 384 13.68 5.07 -1.22
N VAL A 385 13.90 5.37 0.07
CA VAL A 385 15.00 4.77 0.84
C VAL A 385 14.65 3.39 1.41
N GLU A 386 13.37 2.98 1.37
CA GLU A 386 12.94 1.67 1.88
C GLU A 386 13.64 0.50 1.16
N GLN A 387 14.00 0.67 -0.11
CA GLN A 387 14.71 -0.34 -0.89
C GLN A 387 16.07 -0.72 -0.32
N TYR A 388 16.76 0.21 0.35
CA TYR A 388 18.01 -0.11 1.02
C TYR A 388 17.77 -1.07 2.18
N TYR A 389 16.73 -0.84 2.98
CA TYR A 389 16.41 -1.69 4.12
C TYR A 389 15.85 -3.04 3.72
N GLU A 390 15.13 -3.13 2.60
CA GLU A 390 14.68 -4.41 2.05
C GLU A 390 15.84 -5.34 1.63
N LEU A 391 17.00 -4.77 1.29
CA LEU A 391 18.23 -5.52 1.04
C LEU A 391 18.96 -5.91 2.32
N LEU A 392 18.76 -5.16 3.41
CA LEU A 392 19.39 -5.40 4.71
C LEU A 392 18.59 -6.34 5.60
N TYR A 393 17.26 -6.26 5.63
CA TYR A 393 16.44 -7.00 6.58
C TYR A 393 15.36 -7.83 5.86
N ASP A 394 15.20 -9.07 6.29
CA ASP A 394 14.07 -9.91 5.89
C ASP A 394 12.84 -9.70 6.79
N SER A 395 11.69 -10.04 6.22
CA SER A 395 10.37 -10.08 6.85
C SER A 395 9.75 -11.48 6.73
N LEU A 396 8.69 -11.75 7.49
CA LEU A 396 8.00 -13.06 7.47
C LEU A 396 7.48 -13.41 6.07
N LEU A 397 6.82 -12.45 5.45
CA LEU A 397 6.31 -12.48 4.08
C LEU A 397 6.95 -11.34 3.28
N ARG A 398 6.96 -11.47 1.96
CA ARG A 398 7.41 -10.41 1.05
C ARG A 398 6.38 -10.22 -0.05
N GLU A 399 6.21 -8.99 -0.51
CA GLU A 399 5.38 -8.69 -1.68
C GLU A 399 6.08 -9.19 -2.95
N GLY A 400 5.40 -10.04 -3.72
CA GLY A 400 5.85 -10.53 -5.01
C GLY A 400 5.84 -9.43 -6.08
N PRO A 401 6.42 -9.67 -7.27
CA PRO A 401 6.34 -8.72 -8.38
C PRO A 401 4.91 -8.38 -8.81
N ASP A 402 3.96 -9.25 -8.48
CA ASP A 402 2.53 -9.10 -8.75
C ASP A 402 1.77 -8.37 -7.64
N GLY A 403 2.46 -7.89 -6.60
CA GLY A 403 1.85 -7.19 -5.47
C GLY A 403 1.23 -8.08 -4.41
N TYR A 404 1.31 -9.41 -4.55
CA TYR A 404 0.76 -10.34 -3.56
C TYR A 404 1.81 -10.85 -2.60
N PHE A 405 1.43 -11.03 -1.33
CA PHE A 405 2.35 -11.61 -0.35
C PHE A 405 2.67 -13.07 -0.63
N ILE A 406 3.97 -13.36 -0.64
CA ILE A 406 4.51 -14.71 -0.67
C ILE A 406 5.28 -15.00 0.63
N PRO A 407 5.25 -16.25 1.13
CA PRO A 407 6.12 -16.66 2.25
C PRO A 407 7.59 -16.37 1.93
N TRP A 408 8.30 -15.70 2.84
CA TRP A 408 9.70 -15.31 2.65
C TRP A 408 10.62 -15.88 3.74
N LEU A 409 10.80 -15.22 4.89
CA LEU A 409 11.47 -15.84 6.04
C LEU A 409 10.62 -16.97 6.66
N ALA A 410 9.29 -16.86 6.54
CA ALA A 410 8.40 -17.98 6.78
C ALA A 410 8.36 -18.89 5.54
N GLU A 411 8.51 -20.19 5.74
CA GLU A 411 8.24 -21.21 4.72
C GLU A 411 6.74 -21.42 4.53
N SER A 412 5.98 -21.28 5.62
CA SER A 412 4.54 -21.48 5.66
C SER A 412 3.93 -20.76 6.85
N TYR A 413 2.62 -20.56 6.80
CA TYR A 413 1.84 -20.10 7.93
C TYR A 413 0.45 -20.73 7.92
N CYS A 414 -0.16 -20.80 9.10
CA CYS A 414 -1.58 -21.11 9.25
C CYS A 414 -2.28 -20.00 10.03
N ILE A 415 -3.50 -19.71 9.61
CA ILE A 415 -4.42 -18.79 10.29
C ILE A 415 -5.46 -19.63 10.99
N GLU A 416 -5.64 -19.40 12.28
CA GLU A 416 -6.56 -20.17 13.12
C GLU A 416 -7.32 -19.25 14.06
N THR A 417 -8.46 -19.74 14.54
CA THR A 417 -9.15 -19.12 15.66
C THR A 417 -8.51 -19.60 16.96
N HIS A 418 -8.11 -18.65 17.78
CA HIS A 418 -7.53 -18.85 19.10
C HIS A 418 -8.54 -19.50 20.07
N GLU A 419 -8.13 -20.55 20.82
CA GLU A 419 -8.98 -21.21 21.84
C GLU A 419 -8.27 -21.64 23.15
N ASP A 420 -6.94 -21.60 23.23
CA ASP A 420 -6.14 -22.32 24.25
C ASP A 420 -5.05 -21.48 24.98
N ASN A 421 -5.03 -20.16 24.79
CA ASN A 421 -4.23 -19.18 25.52
C ASN A 421 -5.11 -18.33 26.44
N GLU A 422 -4.96 -18.47 27.76
CA GLU A 422 -5.78 -17.75 28.75
C GLU A 422 -5.60 -16.22 28.71
N GLU A 423 -4.52 -15.71 28.11
CA GLU A 423 -4.24 -14.27 28.00
C GLU A 423 -4.98 -13.59 26.84
N VAL A 424 -5.54 -14.37 25.91
CA VAL A 424 -6.28 -13.91 24.72
C VAL A 424 -7.69 -14.47 24.80
N GLN A 425 -8.72 -13.66 24.51
CA GLN A 425 -10.07 -14.23 24.53
C GLN A 425 -10.22 -15.29 23.43
N PRO A 426 -10.92 -16.41 23.67
CA PRO A 426 -11.24 -17.38 22.64
C PRO A 426 -12.06 -16.72 21.50
N GLY A 427 -11.82 -17.13 20.25
CA GLY A 427 -12.56 -16.61 19.09
C GLY A 427 -11.81 -15.61 18.21
N TYR A 428 -10.58 -15.20 18.57
CA TYR A 428 -9.81 -14.21 17.80
C TYR A 428 -8.70 -14.81 16.93
N THR A 429 -8.03 -13.97 16.13
CA THR A 429 -7.06 -14.41 15.12
C THR A 429 -5.73 -14.84 15.76
N ARG A 430 -5.26 -16.04 15.40
CA ARG A 430 -3.91 -16.53 15.65
C ARG A 430 -3.24 -16.84 14.31
N PHE A 431 -1.99 -16.40 14.15
CA PHE A 431 -1.10 -16.85 13.09
C PHE A 431 0.01 -17.70 13.68
N THR A 432 0.28 -18.84 13.06
CA THR A 432 1.47 -19.64 13.35
C THR A 432 2.34 -19.70 12.10
N PHE A 433 3.57 -19.18 12.18
CA PHE A 433 4.55 -19.18 11.11
C PHE A 433 5.62 -20.25 11.37
N ASN A 434 5.96 -21.02 10.34
CA ASN A 434 7.13 -21.90 10.36
C ASN A 434 8.25 -21.22 9.57
N LEU A 435 9.39 -20.98 10.21
CA LEU A 435 10.52 -20.26 9.64
C LEU A 435 11.47 -21.19 8.88
N VAL A 436 12.18 -20.60 7.92
CA VAL A 436 13.29 -21.24 7.20
C VAL A 436 14.35 -21.70 8.20
N GLN A 437 14.79 -22.96 8.10
CA GLN A 437 15.67 -23.57 9.12
C GLN A 437 17.14 -23.14 9.03
N ASN A 438 17.59 -22.67 7.87
CA ASN A 438 18.97 -22.24 7.62
C ASN A 438 19.13 -20.71 7.60
N ALA A 439 18.15 -19.96 8.11
CA ALA A 439 18.26 -18.51 8.24
C ALA A 439 19.33 -18.12 9.26
N THR A 440 20.21 -17.20 8.88
CA THR A 440 21.28 -16.67 9.75
C THR A 440 21.38 -15.16 9.60
N TRP A 441 21.82 -14.50 10.65
CA TRP A 441 22.31 -13.13 10.59
C TRP A 441 23.67 -13.07 9.86
N THR A 442 24.10 -11.89 9.43
CA THR A 442 25.38 -11.67 8.73
C THR A 442 26.61 -12.06 9.56
N ASP A 443 26.51 -12.05 10.89
CA ASP A 443 27.54 -12.53 11.82
C ASP A 443 27.61 -14.07 11.93
N GLY A 444 26.72 -14.78 11.24
CA GLY A 444 26.61 -16.24 11.22
C GLY A 444 25.78 -16.84 12.36
N SER A 445 25.24 -16.03 13.27
CA SER A 445 24.32 -16.51 14.29
C SER A 445 22.96 -16.93 13.69
N PRO A 446 22.29 -17.97 14.21
CA PRO A 446 20.99 -18.38 13.69
C PRO A 446 19.92 -17.30 13.88
N LEU A 447 19.10 -17.07 12.85
CA LEU A 447 17.89 -16.26 12.95
C LEU A 447 16.73 -17.17 13.34
N THR A 448 16.14 -16.94 14.51
CA THR A 448 15.15 -17.85 15.12
C THR A 448 13.80 -17.17 15.35
N ALA A 449 12.80 -17.97 15.74
CA ALA A 449 11.50 -17.46 16.17
C ALA A 449 11.59 -16.60 17.44
N GLU A 450 12.67 -16.67 18.22
CA GLU A 450 12.90 -15.74 19.33
C GLU A 450 13.23 -14.33 18.84
N ASP A 451 13.95 -14.19 17.73
CA ASP A 451 14.25 -12.89 17.12
C ASP A 451 12.99 -12.25 16.53
N VAL A 452 12.18 -13.06 15.86
CA VAL A 452 10.86 -12.65 15.33
C VAL A 452 9.95 -12.21 16.49
N SER A 453 9.84 -13.04 17.52
CA SER A 453 9.06 -12.71 18.72
C SER A 453 9.54 -11.44 19.40
N PHE A 454 10.85 -11.25 19.52
CA PHE A 454 11.43 -10.04 20.08
C PHE A 454 11.03 -8.82 19.24
N SER A 455 11.17 -8.90 17.92
CA SER A 455 10.86 -7.80 16.98
C SER A 455 9.42 -7.29 17.15
N PHE A 456 8.43 -8.19 17.11
CA PHE A 456 7.02 -7.79 17.23
C PHE A 456 6.67 -7.21 18.61
N ASN A 457 7.17 -7.80 19.70
CA ASN A 457 6.96 -7.22 21.03
C ASN A 457 7.65 -5.85 21.15
N PHE A 458 8.86 -5.70 20.61
CA PHE A 458 9.59 -4.43 20.61
C PHE A 458 8.82 -3.35 19.85
N PHE A 459 8.27 -3.65 18.67
CA PHE A 459 7.45 -2.73 17.88
C PHE A 459 6.16 -2.33 18.62
N ARG A 460 5.47 -3.29 19.25
CA ARG A 460 4.26 -2.98 20.03
C ARG A 460 4.57 -2.17 21.27
N ASP A 461 5.65 -2.44 21.98
CA ASP A 461 5.90 -1.87 23.31
C ASP A 461 6.62 -0.51 23.25
N THR A 462 7.31 -0.23 22.15
CA THR A 462 8.00 1.05 21.92
C THR A 462 7.03 2.10 21.39
N VAL A 463 6.80 3.20 22.10
CA VAL A 463 5.89 4.27 21.63
C VAL A 463 6.62 5.17 20.63
N GLY A 464 5.93 5.54 19.54
CA GLY A 464 6.45 6.46 18.51
C GLY A 464 7.27 5.81 17.40
N ASN A 465 7.52 4.50 17.46
CA ASN A 465 8.17 3.80 16.35
C ASN A 465 7.17 3.52 15.22
N ARG A 466 7.59 3.65 13.96
CA ARG A 466 6.73 3.47 12.78
C ARG A 466 6.15 2.06 12.62
N PHE A 467 6.84 1.03 13.12
CA PHE A 467 6.40 -0.36 12.98
C PHE A 467 5.33 -0.76 14.00
N ARG A 468 4.97 0.14 14.93
CA ARG A 468 3.86 -0.06 15.87
C ARG A 468 2.51 -0.15 15.18
N TYR A 469 2.33 0.57 14.07
CA TYR A 469 1.07 0.61 13.33
C TYR A 469 0.61 -0.81 12.93
N GLY A 470 -0.65 -1.12 13.22
CA GLY A 470 -1.27 -2.43 12.97
C GLY A 470 -0.96 -3.47 14.05
N LEU A 471 -0.25 -3.12 15.12
CA LEU A 471 0.04 -3.99 16.27
C LEU A 471 -0.67 -3.54 17.55
N GLU A 472 -1.52 -2.52 17.50
CA GLU A 472 -2.27 -2.00 18.65
C GLU A 472 -3.14 -3.09 19.30
N GLU A 473 -3.71 -3.95 18.46
CA GLU A 473 -4.57 -5.07 18.84
C GLU A 473 -3.77 -6.38 19.04
N MET A 474 -2.43 -6.35 18.88
CA MET A 474 -1.57 -7.52 19.10
C MET A 474 -1.49 -7.82 20.60
N LYS A 475 -1.99 -8.99 21.00
CA LYS A 475 -2.04 -9.40 22.41
C LYS A 475 -0.83 -10.23 22.82
N ALA A 476 -0.38 -11.14 21.97
CA ALA A 476 0.76 -12.00 22.27
C ALA A 476 1.59 -12.27 21.00
N ALA A 477 2.90 -12.38 21.18
CA ALA A 477 3.85 -12.80 20.15
C ALA A 477 4.96 -13.60 20.84
N PHE A 478 5.13 -14.88 20.49
CA PHE A 478 6.06 -15.78 21.18
C PHE A 478 6.62 -16.88 20.26
N ALA A 479 7.82 -17.35 20.60
CA ALA A 479 8.44 -18.51 19.98
C ALA A 479 7.87 -19.80 20.62
N LYS A 480 7.13 -20.59 19.83
CA LYS A 480 6.63 -21.91 20.26
C LYS A 480 7.74 -22.98 20.19
N THR A 481 8.62 -22.86 19.20
CA THR A 481 9.88 -23.61 19.06
C THR A 481 10.94 -22.67 18.51
N ALA A 482 12.18 -23.15 18.30
CA ALA A 482 13.22 -22.35 17.64
C ALA A 482 12.81 -21.82 16.26
N ASN A 483 11.95 -22.52 15.52
CA ASN A 483 11.55 -22.17 14.14
C ASN A 483 10.03 -22.01 13.98
N THR A 484 9.28 -21.95 15.08
CA THR A 484 7.83 -21.76 15.05
C THR A 484 7.46 -20.53 15.84
N PHE A 485 7.01 -19.50 15.14
CA PHE A 485 6.56 -18.24 15.71
C PHE A 485 5.03 -18.20 15.76
N VAL A 486 4.47 -17.70 16.87
CA VAL A 486 3.02 -17.51 17.04
C VAL A 486 2.75 -16.07 17.40
N ILE A 487 1.72 -15.48 16.77
CA ILE A 487 1.22 -14.14 17.05
C ILE A 487 -0.31 -14.14 17.09
N GLU A 488 -0.86 -13.41 18.06
CA GLU A 488 -2.27 -13.44 18.41
C GLU A 488 -2.82 -12.03 18.62
N PHE A 489 -4.06 -11.82 18.18
CA PHE A 489 -4.78 -10.56 18.26
C PHE A 489 -6.02 -10.69 19.15
N ASN A 490 -6.50 -9.58 19.68
CA ASN A 490 -7.80 -9.48 20.38
C ASN A 490 -8.97 -9.14 19.44
N THR A 491 -8.74 -9.17 18.12
CA THR A 491 -9.73 -8.87 17.08
C THR A 491 -9.62 -9.85 15.91
N THR A 492 -10.64 -9.86 15.06
CA THR A 492 -10.61 -10.51 13.74
C THR A 492 -10.42 -9.46 12.66
N SER A 493 -9.53 -9.72 11.69
CA SER A 493 -9.33 -8.84 10.53
C SER A 493 -8.56 -9.56 9.42
N TYR A 494 -8.95 -9.30 8.17
CA TYR A 494 -8.16 -9.62 6.97
C TYR A 494 -6.80 -8.90 6.98
N TRP A 495 -6.74 -7.67 7.49
CA TRP A 495 -5.55 -6.82 7.50
C TRP A 495 -4.46 -7.28 8.47
N HIS A 496 -4.77 -8.13 9.45
CA HIS A 496 -3.77 -8.60 10.41
C HIS A 496 -2.57 -9.25 9.73
N LEU A 497 -2.77 -10.02 8.65
CA LEU A 497 -1.68 -10.63 7.90
C LEU A 497 -0.85 -9.58 7.15
N HIS A 498 -1.52 -8.58 6.57
CA HIS A 498 -0.87 -7.45 5.90
C HIS A 498 0.02 -6.68 6.86
N ASN A 499 -0.52 -6.36 8.04
CA ASN A 499 0.15 -5.57 9.06
C ASN A 499 1.40 -6.23 9.63
N ILE A 500 1.48 -7.56 9.66
CA ILE A 500 2.62 -8.29 10.22
C ILE A 500 3.56 -8.88 9.16
N GLY A 501 3.09 -9.08 7.93
CA GLY A 501 3.80 -9.85 6.92
C GLY A 501 5.15 -9.24 6.54
N THR A 502 5.16 -7.95 6.23
CA THR A 502 6.30 -7.23 5.63
C THR A 502 7.15 -6.45 6.64
N LYS A 503 6.82 -6.49 7.95
CA LYS A 503 7.64 -5.81 8.96
C LYS A 503 9.04 -6.45 9.04
N PRO A 504 10.13 -5.65 9.10
CA PRO A 504 11.48 -6.18 9.16
C PRO A 504 11.71 -6.91 10.49
N ILE A 505 12.48 -7.99 10.46
CA ILE A 505 12.93 -8.67 11.67
C ILE A 505 14.24 -8.02 12.12
N ILE A 506 14.27 -7.55 13.37
CA ILE A 506 15.44 -6.89 13.96
C ILE A 506 16.27 -7.88 14.80
N PRO A 507 17.60 -7.72 14.84
CA PRO A 507 18.48 -8.60 15.62
C PRO A 507 18.28 -8.38 17.12
N LYS A 508 17.64 -9.34 17.80
CA LYS A 508 17.42 -9.33 19.26
C LYS A 508 18.73 -9.09 20.01
N GLN A 509 19.82 -9.71 19.55
CA GLN A 509 21.13 -9.58 20.19
C GLN A 509 21.70 -8.16 20.18
N VAL A 510 21.28 -7.29 19.26
CA VAL A 510 21.66 -5.88 19.23
C VAL A 510 20.69 -5.06 20.05
N TYR A 511 19.40 -5.11 19.71
CA TYR A 511 18.39 -4.21 20.26
C TYR A 511 18.04 -4.49 21.72
N ASN A 512 18.24 -5.72 22.22
CA ASN A 512 18.05 -6.05 23.63
C ASN A 512 19.17 -5.49 24.54
N GLN A 513 20.27 -4.98 23.95
CA GLN A 513 21.36 -4.34 24.69
C GLN A 513 21.20 -2.83 24.79
N LEU A 514 20.29 -2.23 24.01
CA LEU A 514 20.03 -0.80 24.02
C LEU A 514 19.18 -0.42 25.24
N ASP A 515 19.41 0.78 25.78
CA ASP A 515 18.49 1.33 26.76
C ASP A 515 17.12 1.60 26.10
N PRO A 516 15.98 1.39 26.79
CA PRO A 516 14.63 1.46 26.18
C PRO A 516 14.25 2.77 25.47
N GLY A 517 15.02 3.85 25.64
CA GLY A 517 14.83 5.13 24.96
C GLY A 517 15.79 5.41 23.81
N GLU A 518 16.81 4.57 23.58
CA GLU A 518 17.88 4.83 22.62
C GLU A 518 17.59 4.27 21.22
N TRP A 519 16.48 3.55 21.04
CA TRP A 519 16.10 2.93 19.77
C TRP A 519 16.00 3.93 18.61
N ASN A 520 15.67 5.19 18.88
CA ASN A 520 15.55 6.24 17.87
C ASN A 520 16.88 7.01 17.63
N SER A 521 17.85 6.90 18.55
CA SER A 521 19.17 7.55 18.43
C SER A 521 20.28 6.57 18.05
N TYR A 522 20.05 5.26 18.19
CA TYR A 522 20.96 4.22 17.75
C TYR A 522 21.11 4.27 16.24
N ASN A 523 22.31 4.57 15.75
CA ASN A 523 22.62 4.61 14.33
C ASN A 523 24.02 4.05 14.09
N LEU A 524 24.20 3.35 12.97
CA LEU A 524 25.47 2.78 12.55
C LEU A 524 26.03 3.60 11.38
N SER A 525 27.35 3.66 11.28
CA SER A 525 28.08 4.31 10.19
C SER A 525 28.88 3.25 9.42
N PRO A 526 28.26 2.44 8.56
CA PRO A 526 29.02 1.54 7.69
C PRO A 526 29.84 2.33 6.65
N PRO A 527 31.02 1.84 6.25
CA PRO A 527 31.60 0.54 6.62
C PRO A 527 32.40 0.54 7.94
N GLU A 528 32.52 1.67 8.65
CA GLU A 528 33.27 1.74 9.92
C GLU A 528 32.65 0.88 11.02
N ASP A 529 31.31 0.89 11.11
CA ASP A 529 30.54 0.07 12.04
C ASP A 529 30.02 -1.20 11.35
N GLU A 530 30.21 -2.34 12.00
CA GLU A 530 29.70 -3.62 11.52
C GLU A 530 28.16 -3.69 11.69
N MET A 531 27.46 -3.93 10.58
CA MET A 531 26.01 -4.10 10.58
C MET A 531 25.62 -5.59 10.66
N ILE A 532 24.88 -5.94 11.72
CA ILE A 532 24.24 -7.25 11.86
C ILE A 532 22.85 -7.20 11.24
N THR A 533 22.69 -7.85 10.09
CA THR A 533 21.48 -7.81 9.28
C THR A 533 21.14 -9.22 8.75
N SER A 534 19.97 -9.43 8.16
CA SER A 534 19.50 -10.76 7.71
C SER A 534 19.44 -10.92 6.19
N GLY A 535 19.35 -9.81 5.48
CA GLY A 535 19.02 -9.73 4.06
C GLY A 535 20.11 -10.23 3.10
N PRO A 536 19.79 -10.21 1.79
CA PRO A 536 20.65 -10.74 0.73
C PRO A 536 21.94 -9.93 0.53
N TYR A 537 21.97 -8.67 0.95
CA TYR A 537 23.14 -7.80 0.82
C TYR A 537 23.41 -7.04 2.12
N ASN A 538 24.63 -6.54 2.28
CA ASN A 538 25.00 -5.63 3.36
C ASN A 538 25.88 -4.49 2.84
N VAL A 539 25.87 -3.34 3.51
CA VAL A 539 26.68 -2.18 3.09
C VAL A 539 28.16 -2.53 3.21
N SER A 540 28.91 -2.36 2.12
CA SER A 540 30.35 -2.66 2.08
C SER A 540 31.23 -1.43 1.96
N ASP A 541 30.71 -0.36 1.36
CA ASP A 541 31.40 0.91 1.20
C ASP A 541 30.40 2.03 0.96
N ARG A 542 30.80 3.28 1.25
CA ARG A 542 29.94 4.44 1.07
C ARG A 542 30.79 5.72 1.01
N LEU A 543 30.31 6.66 0.21
CA LEU A 543 30.75 8.05 0.25
C LEU A 543 29.51 8.94 0.24
N ASP A 544 29.30 9.66 1.34
CA ASP A 544 28.13 10.53 1.55
C ASP A 544 27.88 11.43 0.34
N ASP A 545 26.60 11.54 -0.04
CA ASP A 545 26.13 12.30 -1.21
C ASP A 545 26.75 11.88 -2.56
N HIS A 546 27.51 10.78 -2.65
CA HIS A 546 28.09 10.26 -3.89
C HIS A 546 27.62 8.85 -4.22
N TYR A 547 27.85 7.87 -3.33
CA TYR A 547 27.40 6.50 -3.56
C TYR A 547 27.23 5.69 -2.28
N THR A 548 26.42 4.64 -2.36
CA THR A 548 26.36 3.55 -1.38
C THR A 548 26.54 2.19 -2.07
N GLU A 549 27.54 1.41 -1.64
CA GLU A 549 27.84 0.08 -2.17
C GLU A 549 27.31 -1.01 -1.23
N PHE A 550 26.63 -2.00 -1.83
CA PHE A 550 26.15 -3.20 -1.17
C PHE A 550 26.91 -4.41 -1.70
N SER A 551 27.38 -5.27 -0.80
CA SER A 551 27.99 -6.56 -1.13
C SER A 551 27.07 -7.70 -0.73
N ARG A 552 27.10 -8.77 -1.52
CA ARG A 552 26.31 -9.98 -1.29
C ARG A 552 26.61 -10.59 0.07
N ASN A 553 25.57 -10.96 0.81
CA ASN A 553 25.67 -11.74 2.03
C ASN A 553 26.00 -13.22 1.68
N PRO A 554 27.22 -13.71 1.97
CA PRO A 554 27.63 -15.06 1.59
C PRO A 554 26.96 -16.15 2.42
N ASN A 555 26.19 -15.80 3.45
CA ASN A 555 25.46 -16.72 4.33
C ASN A 555 23.94 -16.65 4.14
N TYR A 556 23.44 -15.89 3.15
CA TYR A 556 21.99 -15.73 2.94
C TYR A 556 21.27 -17.07 2.75
N PHE A 557 20.03 -17.24 3.22
CA PHE A 557 19.40 -18.58 3.25
C PHE A 557 18.78 -19.04 1.92
N TYR A 558 18.55 -18.12 0.97
CA TYR A 558 18.10 -18.44 -0.39
C TYR A 558 19.26 -18.52 -1.40
N GLN A 559 20.42 -19.05 -0.99
CA GLN A 559 21.52 -19.25 -1.95
C GLN A 559 21.10 -20.17 -3.08
N TYR A 560 21.57 -19.83 -4.27
CA TYR A 560 21.54 -20.75 -5.38
C TYR A 560 22.37 -22.01 -5.07
N ASN A 561 21.77 -23.19 -5.23
CA ASN A 561 22.44 -24.48 -5.16
C ASN A 561 22.84 -24.92 -6.58
N ASP A 562 24.14 -25.18 -6.81
CA ASP A 562 24.74 -25.59 -8.10
C ASP A 562 24.30 -26.96 -8.66
N GLY A 563 23.13 -27.46 -8.28
CA GLY A 563 22.55 -28.69 -8.83
C GLY A 563 23.25 -29.99 -8.37
N ILE A 564 24.16 -29.96 -7.39
CA ILE A 564 24.66 -31.18 -6.75
C ILE A 564 23.63 -31.65 -5.73
N SER A 565 22.63 -32.40 -6.20
CA SER A 565 21.62 -33.04 -5.38
C SER A 565 22.27 -33.95 -4.31
N THR A 566 22.10 -33.62 -3.04
CA THR A 566 21.98 -34.65 -2.00
C THR A 566 20.60 -35.31 -2.13
N PRO A 567 20.45 -36.61 -1.83
CA PRO A 567 19.22 -37.33 -2.14
C PRO A 567 18.06 -36.78 -1.30
N GLN A 568 17.09 -36.15 -1.95
CA GLN A 568 15.85 -35.76 -1.31
C GLN A 568 15.04 -37.01 -0.92
N THR A 569 14.74 -37.16 0.36
CA THR A 569 13.63 -38.00 0.80
C THR A 569 12.33 -37.36 0.33
N THR A 570 11.62 -38.04 -0.58
CA THR A 570 10.34 -37.59 -1.11
C THR A 570 9.33 -37.35 0.01
N PRO A 571 8.79 -36.13 0.21
CA PRO A 571 7.62 -35.93 1.06
C PRO A 571 6.38 -36.49 0.34
N PRO A 572 5.30 -36.85 1.08
CA PRO A 572 4.10 -37.41 0.48
C PRO A 572 3.43 -36.38 -0.43
N GLN A 573 3.06 -36.79 -1.64
CA GLN A 573 2.20 -35.98 -2.50
C GLN A 573 0.80 -35.91 -1.88
N PHE A 574 0.34 -34.69 -1.58
CA PHE A 574 -1.05 -34.42 -1.23
C PHE A 574 -1.75 -33.67 -2.35
N ILE A 575 -3.00 -34.06 -2.58
CA ILE A 575 -3.86 -33.58 -3.65
C ILE A 575 -4.17 -32.09 -3.43
N VAL A 576 -3.89 -31.27 -4.43
CA VAL A 576 -4.26 -29.86 -4.50
C VAL A 576 -5.79 -29.75 -4.56
N ILE A 577 -6.40 -29.07 -3.59
CA ILE A 577 -7.79 -28.63 -3.69
C ILE A 577 -7.74 -27.14 -3.99
N ASN A 578 -8.22 -26.76 -5.18
CA ASN A 578 -8.33 -25.38 -5.64
C ASN A 578 -9.24 -24.57 -4.67
N PRO A 579 -8.86 -23.35 -4.22
CA PRO A 579 -9.72 -22.51 -3.36
C PRO A 579 -11.09 -22.18 -3.97
N LEU A 580 -11.24 -22.22 -5.30
CA LEU A 580 -12.55 -22.12 -5.98
C LEU A 580 -13.50 -23.29 -5.63
N ALA A 581 -12.99 -24.46 -5.22
CA ALA A 581 -13.82 -25.62 -4.88
C ALA A 581 -14.35 -25.58 -3.44
N VAL A 582 -13.70 -24.83 -2.54
CA VAL A 582 -14.15 -24.68 -1.14
C VAL A 582 -15.37 -23.76 -1.04
N GLY A 583 -15.45 -22.74 -1.89
CA GLY A 583 -16.61 -21.84 -1.98
C GLY A 583 -17.91 -22.55 -2.36
N VAL A 584 -17.84 -23.64 -3.14
CA VAL A 584 -19.01 -24.41 -3.62
C VAL A 584 -19.61 -25.31 -2.52
N LEU A 585 -18.80 -25.80 -1.57
CA LEU A 585 -19.29 -26.64 -0.48
C LEU A 585 -19.97 -25.84 0.64
N VAL A 586 -19.50 -24.62 0.90
CA VAL A 586 -20.10 -23.72 1.91
C VAL A 586 -21.41 -23.11 1.41
N THR A 587 -21.50 -22.76 0.11
CA THR A 587 -22.77 -22.29 -0.49
C THR A 587 -23.85 -23.38 -0.52
N ALA A 588 -23.48 -24.66 -0.67
CA ALA A 588 -24.44 -25.76 -0.60
C ALA A 588 -25.07 -25.91 0.80
N VAL A 589 -24.32 -25.66 1.88
CA VAL A 589 -24.83 -25.74 3.26
C VAL A 589 -25.65 -24.50 3.63
N ALA A 590 -25.23 -23.30 3.20
CA ALA A 590 -26.00 -22.06 3.40
C ALA A 590 -27.33 -22.07 2.61
N GLY A 591 -27.36 -22.63 1.40
CA GLY A 591 -28.57 -22.79 0.60
C GLY A 591 -29.60 -23.74 1.21
N ILE A 592 -29.16 -24.79 1.92
CA ILE A 592 -30.04 -25.75 2.60
C ILE A 592 -30.65 -25.12 3.88
N VAL A 593 -29.91 -24.28 4.60
CA VAL A 593 -30.41 -23.57 5.79
C VAL A 593 -31.33 -22.41 5.39
N GLY A 594 -30.99 -21.64 4.36
CA GLY A 594 -31.83 -20.55 3.82
C GLY A 594 -33.15 -21.03 3.22
N GLY A 595 -33.15 -22.15 2.50
CA GLY A 595 -34.36 -22.78 1.95
C GLY A 595 -35.34 -23.27 3.03
N SER A 596 -34.82 -23.70 4.18
CA SER A 596 -35.62 -24.20 5.31
C SER A 596 -36.35 -23.07 6.06
N VAL A 597 -35.76 -21.87 6.11
CA VAL A 597 -36.35 -20.70 6.78
C VAL A 597 -37.41 -20.01 5.92
N MET A 598 -37.25 -20.00 4.59
CA MET A 598 -38.29 -19.48 3.68
C MET A 598 -39.52 -20.39 3.62
N TRP A 599 -39.34 -21.71 3.63
CA TRP A 599 -40.46 -22.66 3.60
C TRP A 599 -41.33 -22.61 4.88
N ILE A 600 -40.74 -22.30 6.04
CA ILE A 600 -41.45 -22.13 7.32
C ILE A 600 -42.23 -20.79 7.37
N ARG A 601 -41.79 -19.75 6.64
CA ARG A 601 -42.53 -18.47 6.51
C ARG A 601 -43.75 -18.58 5.59
N GLU A 602 -43.68 -19.36 4.50
CA GLU A 602 -44.83 -19.56 3.61
C GLU A 602 -45.95 -20.45 4.22
N ILE A 603 -45.61 -21.38 5.12
CA ILE A 603 -46.64 -22.21 5.79
C ILE A 603 -47.40 -21.41 6.88
N ARG A 604 -46.84 -20.30 7.38
CA ARG A 604 -47.53 -19.41 8.34
C ARG A 604 -48.42 -18.34 7.69
N SER A 605 -48.33 -18.10 6.39
CA SER A 605 -49.22 -17.18 5.67
C SER A 605 -50.46 -17.85 5.05
N MET A 606 -50.56 -19.19 5.13
CA MET A 606 -51.67 -19.99 4.59
C MET A 606 -52.48 -20.75 5.65
N ARG A 607 -52.56 -20.25 6.89
CA ARG A 607 -53.48 -20.76 7.92
C ARG A 607 -54.26 -19.66 8.62
#